data_AF-A0A0R2TJ79-F1
#
_entry.id   AF-A0A0R2TJ79-F1
#
_cell.length_a   1.000
_cell.length_b   1.000
_cell.length_c   1.000
_cell.angle_alpha   90.00
_cell.angle_beta   90.00
_cell.angle_gamma   90.00
#
_symmetry.space_group_name_H-M   'P 1'
#
loop_
_entity.id
_entity.type
_entity.pdbx_description
1 polymer ?
#
loop_
_entity_poly.entity_id
_entity_poly.type
_entity_poly.pdbx_seq_one_letter_code
_entity_poly.pdbx_strand_id
1 'polypeptide(L)' 'DRYQLYAVPAGAVIASFGGVFLARATRSVQLEGEGRTRNVVARFPSLEAAVACYSSPEYQAAMAAAQGASVRSLMVLEEN' A
#
# COMPACT_ATOMS: atom_id res chain seq x y z
N ASP A 1 -9.35 -13.37 7.99
CA ASP A 1 -9.62 -11.92 8.13
C ASP A 1 -9.58 -11.27 6.74
N ARG A 2 -10.60 -10.49 6.32
CA ARG A 2 -10.72 -10.03 4.90
C ARG A 2 -9.52 -9.18 4.46
N TYR A 3 -8.81 -8.56 5.39
CA TYR A 3 -7.58 -7.83 5.14
C TYR A 3 -6.45 -8.72 4.58
N GLN A 4 -6.35 -9.99 5.00
CA GLN A 4 -5.32 -10.92 4.51
C GLN A 4 -5.50 -11.28 3.04
N LEU A 5 -6.74 -11.27 2.54
CA LEU A 5 -7.06 -11.49 1.13
C LEU A 5 -6.52 -10.36 0.23
N TYR A 6 -6.25 -9.18 0.79
CA TYR A 6 -5.54 -8.10 0.11
C TYR A 6 -4.04 -8.12 0.36
N ALA A 7 -3.62 -8.30 1.62
CA ALA A 7 -2.23 -8.12 2.02
C ALA A 7 -1.23 -9.07 1.33
N VAL A 8 -1.66 -10.29 0.99
CA VAL A 8 -0.84 -11.29 0.30
C VAL A 8 -0.69 -10.97 -1.19
N PRO A 9 -1.77 -10.86 -1.99
CA PRO A 9 -1.64 -10.56 -3.42
C PRO A 9 -1.06 -9.17 -3.68
N ALA A 10 -1.44 -8.15 -2.89
CA ALA A 10 -0.88 -6.80 -3.07
C ALA A 10 0.63 -6.76 -2.82
N GLY A 11 1.15 -7.60 -1.92
CA GLY A 11 2.59 -7.68 -1.67
C GLY A 11 3.38 -8.21 -2.87
N ALA A 12 2.84 -9.21 -3.57
CA ALA A 12 3.47 -9.76 -4.77
C ALA A 12 3.45 -8.76 -5.93
N VAL A 13 2.34 -8.04 -6.12
CA VAL A 13 2.22 -7.00 -7.16
C VAL A 13 3.17 -5.84 -6.87
N ILE A 14 3.24 -5.37 -5.62
CA ILE A 14 4.21 -4.32 -5.25
C ILE A 14 5.64 -4.73 -5.61
N ALA A 15 6.03 -5.96 -5.29
CA ALA A 15 7.36 -6.48 -5.62
C ALA A 15 7.61 -6.58 -7.14
N SER A 16 6.60 -6.97 -7.94
CA SER A 16 6.77 -7.09 -9.40
C SER A 16 6.98 -5.75 -10.10
N PHE A 17 6.55 -4.65 -9.49
CA PHE A 17 6.81 -3.27 -9.95
C PHE A 17 8.09 -2.66 -9.33
N GLY A 18 8.93 -3.47 -8.68
CA GLY A 18 10.17 -3.02 -8.03
C GLY A 18 9.97 -2.35 -6.68
N GLY A 19 8.77 -2.45 -6.10
CA GLY A 19 8.45 -1.89 -4.80
C GLY A 19 9.12 -2.65 -3.65
N VAL A 20 9.76 -1.90 -2.75
CA VAL A 20 10.41 -2.42 -1.53
C VAL A 20 9.72 -1.84 -0.31
N PHE A 21 9.23 -2.69 0.59
CA PHE A 21 8.62 -2.23 1.83
C PHE A 21 9.66 -1.70 2.81
N LEU A 22 9.56 -0.41 3.16
CA LEU A 22 10.36 0.22 4.22
C LEU A 22 9.70 0.05 5.60
N ALA A 23 8.36 0.06 5.63
CA ALA A 23 7.59 -0.17 6.85
C ALA A 23 6.30 -0.93 6.54
N ARG A 24 5.94 -1.88 7.41
CA ARG A 24 4.66 -2.62 7.39
C ARG A 24 4.09 -2.76 8.80
N ALA A 25 4.20 -1.70 9.59
CA ALA A 25 4.09 -1.79 11.03
C ALA A 25 2.67 -1.46 11.54
N THR A 26 2.27 -2.18 12.59
CA THR A 26 1.10 -1.88 13.43
C THR A 26 1.45 -0.93 14.58
N ARG A 27 2.74 -0.75 14.90
CA ARG A 27 3.21 0.19 15.92
C ARG A 27 3.64 1.49 15.24
N SER A 28 2.85 2.54 15.47
CA SER A 28 3.12 3.91 15.00
C SER A 28 2.66 4.89 16.07
N VAL A 29 3.29 6.06 16.11
CA VAL A 29 2.87 7.18 16.96
C VAL A 29 2.41 8.29 16.03
N GLN A 30 1.11 8.64 16.10
CA GLN A 30 0.60 9.81 15.41
C GLN A 30 0.91 11.03 16.27
N LEU A 31 1.64 11.99 15.72
CA LEU A 31 1.99 13.23 16.44
C LEU A 31 0.90 14.29 16.27
N GLU A 32 0.35 14.44 15.07
CA GLU A 32 -0.65 15.47 14.74
C GLU A 32 -1.68 14.94 13.72
N GLY A 33 -2.92 15.45 13.73
CA GLY A 33 -3.97 15.07 12.78
C GLY A 33 -4.60 13.68 13.02
N GLU A 34 -5.40 13.21 12.05
CA GLU A 34 -6.06 11.89 12.13
C GLU A 34 -5.07 10.77 11.75
N GLY A 35 -4.78 9.89 12.72
CA GLY A 35 -3.93 8.72 12.51
C GLY A 35 -4.68 7.48 12.04
N ARG A 36 -3.94 6.49 11.54
CA ARG A 36 -4.44 5.15 11.22
C ARG A 36 -3.76 4.11 12.12
N THR A 37 -4.49 3.04 12.43
CA THR A 37 -3.98 1.90 13.23
C THR A 37 -2.92 1.07 12.52
N ARG A 38 -2.77 1.24 11.20
CA ARG A 38 -1.79 0.53 10.38
C ARG A 38 -1.22 1.47 9.33
N ASN A 39 0.11 1.51 9.24
CA ASN A 39 0.83 2.34 8.29
C ASN A 39 1.80 1.47 7.47
N VAL A 40 1.83 1.70 6.16
CA VAL A 40 2.68 0.97 5.22
C VAL A 40 3.43 1.98 4.36
N VAL A 41 4.74 1.80 4.25
CA VAL A 41 5.60 2.61 3.39
C VAL A 41 6.34 1.67 2.45
N ALA A 42 6.24 1.92 1.15
CA ALA A 42 6.97 1.21 0.12
C ALA A 42 7.67 2.22 -0.78
N ARG A 43 8.94 1.96 -1.09
CA ARG A 43 9.74 2.70 -2.06
C ARG A 43 9.67 2.01 -3.41
N PHE A 44 9.50 2.78 -4.47
CA PHE A 44 9.55 2.29 -5.85
C PHE A 44 10.74 2.93 -6.58
N PRO A 45 11.14 2.38 -7.75
CA PRO A 45 12.22 2.96 -8.55
C PRO A 45 11.89 4.36 -9.12
N SER A 46 10.61 4.70 -9.27
CA SER A 46 10.12 6.03 -9.65
C SER A 46 8.67 6.25 -9.21
N LEU A 47 8.18 7.50 -9.29
CA LEU A 47 6.78 7.82 -9.05
C LEU A 47 5.86 7.11 -10.05
N GLU A 48 6.24 7.05 -11.32
CA GLU A 48 5.48 6.36 -12.38
C GLU A 48 5.36 4.88 -12.09
N ALA A 49 6.42 4.23 -11.60
CA ALA A 49 6.38 2.80 -11.25
C ALA A 49 5.38 2.54 -10.11
N ALA A 50 5.34 3.42 -9.09
CA ALA A 50 4.36 3.33 -8.01
C ALA A 50 2.92 3.57 -8.50
N VAL A 51 2.71 4.56 -9.37
CA VAL A 51 1.38 4.86 -9.96
C VAL A 51 0.92 3.73 -10.88
N ALA A 52 1.83 3.15 -11.68
CA ALA A 52 1.55 2.00 -12.53
C ALA A 52 1.19 0.76 -11.69
N CYS A 53 1.94 0.52 -10.60
CA CYS A 53 1.60 -0.54 -9.65
C CYS A 53 0.18 -0.37 -9.10
N TYR A 54 -0.16 0.83 -8.63
CA TYR A 54 -1.50 1.12 -8.13
C TYR A 54 -2.58 0.90 -9.18
N SER A 55 -2.33 1.32 -10.42
CA SER A 55 -3.31 1.26 -11.51
C SER A 55 -3.40 -0.11 -12.18
N SER A 56 -2.51 -1.05 -11.83
CA SER A 56 -2.48 -2.39 -12.43
C SER A 56 -3.76 -3.18 -12.15
N PRO A 57 -4.24 -4.00 -13.12
CA PRO A 57 -5.41 -4.84 -12.92
C PRO A 57 -5.29 -5.76 -11.70
N GLU A 58 -4.10 -6.30 -11.45
CA GLU A 58 -3.82 -7.21 -10.35
C GLU A 58 -3.93 -6.51 -8.99
N TYR A 59 -3.40 -5.29 -8.88
CA TYR A 59 -3.51 -4.50 -7.66
C TYR A 59 -4.95 -4.05 -7.41
N GLN A 60 -5.67 -3.63 -8.45
CA GLN A 60 -7.08 -3.25 -8.35
C GLN A 60 -7.97 -4.45 -8.00
N ALA A 61 -7.69 -5.65 -8.51
CA ALA A 61 -8.38 -6.87 -8.13
C ALA A 61 -8.15 -7.21 -6.64
N ALA A 62 -6.91 -7.09 -6.15
CA ALA A 62 -6.61 -7.26 -4.73
C ALA A 62 -7.35 -6.23 -3.87
N MET A 63 -7.48 -4.99 -4.33
CA MET A 63 -8.25 -3.93 -3.68
C MET A 63 -9.75 -4.25 -3.60
N ALA A 64 -10.34 -4.70 -4.70
CA ALA A 64 -11.75 -5.08 -4.75
C ALA A 64 -12.04 -6.26 -3.82
N ALA A 65 -11.14 -7.24 -3.73
CA ALA A 65 -11.27 -8.38 -2.82
C ALA A 65 -11.30 -7.97 -1.32
N ALA A 66 -10.74 -6.81 -0.97
CA ALA A 66 -10.79 -6.24 0.37
C ALA A 66 -11.75 -5.04 0.50
N GLN A 67 -12.70 -4.89 -0.43
CA GLN A 67 -13.70 -3.84 -0.36
C GLN A 67 -14.47 -3.92 0.98
N GLY A 68 -14.58 -2.79 1.66
CA GLY A 68 -15.21 -2.68 2.98
C GLY A 68 -14.38 -3.25 4.14
N ALA A 69 -13.17 -3.78 3.89
CA ALA A 69 -12.29 -4.28 4.96
C ALA A 69 -11.50 -3.16 5.66
N SER A 70 -11.34 -2.00 5.04
CA SER A 70 -10.61 -0.86 5.62
C SER A 70 -10.98 0.48 4.98
N VAL A 71 -10.92 1.55 5.78
CA VAL A 71 -10.81 2.93 5.28
C VAL A 71 -9.33 3.28 5.21
N ARG A 72 -8.87 3.82 4.07
CA ARG A 72 -7.45 4.10 3.86
C ARG A 72 -7.24 5.44 3.16
N SER A 73 -6.10 6.04 3.46
CA SER A 73 -5.54 7.17 2.71
C SER A 73 -4.24 6.68 2.06
N LEU A 74 -4.07 6.92 0.75
CA LEU A 74 -2.91 6.48 -0.01
C LEU A 74 -2.41 7.64 -0.88
N MET A 75 -1.10 7.83 -0.92
CA MET A 75 -0.42 8.86 -1.71
C MET A 75 0.87 8.27 -2.28
N VAL A 76 1.27 8.76 -3.44
CA VAL A 76 2.61 8.56 -4.03
C VAL A 76 3.29 9.92 -4.07
N LEU A 77 4.56 9.98 -3.71
CA LEU A 77 5.38 11.18 -3.69
C LEU A 77 6.79 10.85 -4.22
N GLU A 78 7.47 11.84 -4.78
CA GLU A 78 8.88 11.70 -5.20
C GLU A 78 9.83 11.93 -4.02
N GLU A 79 10.95 11.20 -4.04
CA GLU A 79 12.08 11.45 -3.16
C GLU A 79 12.93 12.59 -3.76
N ASN A 80 13.59 13.38 -2.90
CA ASN A 80 14.49 14.47 -3.33
C ASN A 80 15.85 13.97 -3.81
#